data_AF-A0A1B6KKV0-F1
#
_entry.id   AF-A0A1B6KKV0-F1
#
_cell.length_a   1.000
_cell.length_b   1.000
_cell.length_c   1.000
_cell.angle_alpha   90.00
_cell.angle_beta   90.00
_cell.angle_gamma   90.00
#
_symmetry.space_group_name_H-M   'P 1'
#
loop_
_entity.id
_entity.type
_entity.pdbx_description
1 polymer ?
#
loop_
_entity_poly.entity_id
_entity_poly.type
_entity_poly.pdbx_seq_one_letter_code
_entity_poly.pdbx_strand_id
1 'polypeptide(L)'
;MSFSKNTRDFTFSRSVVHGALATYIETGQSVKNPVQCLDISIDNEEGDKWINTFGSSVIVLKSKTQLNTSTGTDGIVPGSTESNYALIEKSDFNFIYIECTTEGSSYFDCVFRKIARNGMFVLTTSDDPALYGRPPEPALRCYGGLISRTFYAPELAVRLVAAAMAR
;
A
#
# COMPACT_ATOMS: atom_id res chain seq x y z
N MET A 1 1.11 -36.07 1.83
CA MET A 1 1.60 -34.98 0.95
C MET A 1 1.57 -33.68 1.75
N SER A 2 2.73 -33.18 2.14
CA SER A 2 2.86 -31.86 2.76
C SER A 2 2.67 -30.82 1.65
N PHE A 3 1.55 -30.09 1.67
CA PHE A 3 1.42 -28.89 0.85
C PHE A 3 2.35 -27.84 1.43
N SER A 4 3.52 -27.65 0.82
CA SER A 4 4.33 -26.45 1.06
C SER A 4 3.45 -25.25 0.70
N LYS A 5 3.10 -24.42 1.69
CA LYS A 5 2.47 -23.12 1.45
C LYS A 5 3.47 -22.34 0.60
N ASN A 6 3.15 -22.17 -0.68
CA ASN A 6 3.92 -21.33 -1.57
C ASN A 6 3.75 -19.88 -1.07
N THR A 7 4.66 -19.42 -0.23
CA THR A 7 4.67 -18.03 0.28
C THR A 7 4.91 -17.13 -0.93
N ARG A 8 3.97 -16.23 -1.23
CA ARG A 8 4.12 -15.30 -2.34
C ARG A 8 5.34 -14.41 -2.08
N ASP A 9 6.18 -14.24 -3.09
CA ASP A 9 7.35 -13.37 -3.03
C ASP A 9 6.95 -11.93 -3.40
N PHE A 10 7.14 -11.01 -2.45
CA PHE A 10 6.89 -9.57 -2.62
C PHE A 10 8.19 -8.75 -2.75
N THR A 11 9.36 -9.41 -2.84
CA THR A 11 10.67 -8.75 -2.83
C THR A 11 10.78 -7.71 -3.94
N PHE A 12 10.38 -8.08 -5.16
CA PHE A 12 10.45 -7.17 -6.31
C PHE A 12 9.49 -5.98 -6.16
N SER A 13 8.20 -6.21 -5.85
CA SER A 13 7.24 -5.12 -5.70
C SER A 13 7.66 -4.15 -4.60
N ARG A 14 8.15 -4.67 -3.47
CA ARG A 14 8.65 -3.85 -2.35
C ARG A 14 9.92 -3.07 -2.70
N SER A 15 10.81 -3.63 -3.54
CA SER A 15 11.97 -2.88 -4.04
C SER A 15 11.57 -1.65 -4.87
N VAL A 16 10.47 -1.75 -5.65
CA VAL A 16 9.93 -0.62 -6.41
C VAL A 16 9.35 0.44 -5.45
N VAL A 17 8.62 0.02 -4.41
CA VAL A 17 8.09 0.92 -3.36
C VAL A 17 9.22 1.67 -2.67
N HIS A 18 10.28 0.95 -2.29
CA HIS A 18 11.45 1.52 -1.62
C HIS A 18 12.18 2.53 -2.51
N GLY A 19 12.42 2.21 -3.78
CA GLY A 19 13.02 3.13 -4.75
C GLY A 19 12.14 4.36 -5.03
N ALA A 20 10.82 4.20 -5.04
CA ALA A 20 9.89 5.32 -5.17
C ALA A 20 9.99 6.27 -3.97
N LEU A 21 10.06 5.74 -2.73
CA LEU A 21 10.26 6.56 -1.53
C LEU A 21 11.61 7.28 -1.54
N ALA A 22 12.68 6.59 -1.92
CA ALA A 22 14.02 7.19 -2.05
C ALA A 22 13.99 8.40 -3.01
N THR A 23 13.42 8.21 -4.20
CA THR A 23 13.27 9.28 -5.21
C THR A 23 12.39 10.43 -4.69
N TYR A 24 11.31 10.10 -3.98
CA TYR A 24 10.40 11.09 -3.42
C TYR A 24 11.05 11.95 -2.32
N ILE A 25 11.93 11.35 -1.50
CA ILE A 25 12.76 12.07 -0.51
C ILE A 25 13.78 12.96 -1.23
N GLU A 26 14.53 12.41 -2.19
CA GLU A 26 15.59 13.13 -2.92
C GLU A 26 15.07 14.34 -3.71
N THR A 27 13.89 14.21 -4.32
CA THR A 27 13.27 15.29 -5.08
C THR A 27 12.76 16.44 -4.20
N GLY A 28 12.60 16.22 -2.89
CA GLY A 28 12.14 17.24 -1.95
C GLY A 28 10.71 17.74 -2.22
N GLN A 29 9.90 16.99 -2.97
CA GLN A 29 8.53 17.40 -3.33
C GLN A 29 7.53 17.28 -2.17
N SER A 30 7.91 16.54 -1.12
CA SER A 30 7.09 16.36 0.07
C SER A 30 6.84 17.68 0.81
N VAL A 31 5.57 17.93 1.12
CA VAL A 31 5.14 19.11 1.90
C VAL A 31 5.62 19.03 3.35
N LYS A 32 5.82 17.83 3.91
CA LYS A 32 6.41 17.65 5.25
C LYS A 32 7.82 17.07 5.11
N ASN A 33 8.75 17.63 5.89
CA ASN A 33 10.11 17.14 6.03
C ASN A 33 10.44 17.10 7.53
N PRO A 34 10.63 15.91 8.15
CA PRO A 34 10.72 14.58 7.54
C PRO A 34 9.43 14.09 6.84
N VAL A 35 9.57 13.20 5.84
CA VAL A 35 8.43 12.66 5.08
C VAL A 35 7.56 11.80 6.01
N GLN A 36 6.28 12.14 6.12
CA GLN A 36 5.32 11.33 6.88
C GLN A 36 4.88 10.14 6.03
N CYS A 37 5.28 8.94 6.43
CA CYS A 37 5.01 7.69 5.74
C CYS A 37 3.99 6.84 6.50
N LEU A 38 3.10 6.17 5.77
CA LEU A 38 2.22 5.14 6.28
C LEU A 38 2.53 3.80 5.61
N ASP A 39 2.82 2.79 6.42
CA ASP A 39 3.01 1.41 6.00
C ASP A 39 1.81 0.54 6.43
N ILE A 40 1.06 0.06 5.46
CA ILE A 40 0.02 -0.98 5.61
C ILE A 40 0.43 -2.17 4.74
N SER A 41 1.62 -2.72 5.01
CA SER A 41 2.06 -3.99 4.45
C SER A 41 1.59 -5.17 5.29
N ILE A 42 1.57 -6.38 4.71
CA ILE A 42 1.03 -7.57 5.37
C ILE A 42 1.81 -7.91 6.66
N ASP A 43 3.11 -7.70 6.64
CA ASP A 43 4.08 -8.00 7.70
C ASP A 43 4.62 -6.75 8.41
N ASN A 44 4.32 -5.53 7.92
CA ASN A 44 4.81 -4.25 8.43
C ASN A 44 6.35 -4.14 8.47
N GLU A 45 7.05 -4.95 7.69
CA GLU A 45 8.51 -4.95 7.66
C GLU A 45 9.07 -3.82 6.79
N GLU A 46 8.30 -3.30 5.84
CA GLU A 46 8.75 -2.24 4.94
C GLU A 46 8.99 -0.93 5.70
N GLY A 47 8.14 -0.61 6.66
CA GLY A 47 8.33 0.53 7.53
C GLY A 47 9.63 0.50 8.32
N ASP A 48 10.05 -0.68 8.81
CA ASP A 48 11.35 -0.85 9.48
C ASP A 48 12.51 -0.66 8.51
N LYS A 49 12.40 -1.19 7.28
CA LYS A 49 13.43 -0.98 6.25
C LYS A 49 13.56 0.49 5.90
N TRP A 50 12.47 1.25 5.82
CA TRP A 50 12.52 2.69 5.55
C TRP A 50 13.18 3.45 6.70
N ILE A 51 12.84 3.14 7.95
CA ILE A 51 13.49 3.76 9.13
C ILE A 51 14.99 3.48 9.09
N ASN A 52 15.39 2.23 8.87
CA ASN A 52 16.79 1.83 8.84
C ASN A 52 17.57 2.46 7.67
N THR A 53 16.91 2.67 6.52
CA THR A 53 17.57 3.19 5.32
C THR A 53 17.63 4.72 5.30
N PHE A 54 16.54 5.38 5.69
CA PHE A 54 16.38 6.84 5.53
C PHE A 54 16.49 7.63 6.83
N GLY A 55 16.49 6.95 7.99
CA GLY A 55 16.72 7.54 9.29
C GLY A 55 15.78 8.71 9.58
N SER A 56 16.35 9.86 9.93
CA SER A 56 15.62 11.09 10.25
C SER A 56 14.88 11.73 9.05
N SER A 57 15.03 11.20 7.83
CA SER A 57 14.33 11.73 6.64
C SER A 57 12.88 11.27 6.55
N VAL A 58 12.49 10.27 7.36
CA VAL A 58 11.13 9.71 7.39
C VAL A 58 10.59 9.63 8.80
N ILE A 59 9.27 9.77 8.92
CA ILE A 59 8.51 9.42 10.12
C ILE A 59 7.48 8.39 9.68
N VAL A 60 7.60 7.15 10.16
CA VAL A 60 6.78 6.03 9.69
C VAL A 60 5.74 5.64 10.73
N LEU A 61 4.48 5.65 10.30
CA LEU A 61 3.37 5.03 11.01
C LEU A 61 3.09 3.66 10.39
N LYS A 62 2.88 2.64 11.22
CA LYS A 62 2.65 1.26 10.77
C LYS A 62 1.33 0.73 11.30
N SER A 63 0.64 -0.10 10.53
CA SER A 63 -0.46 -0.90 11.05
C SER A 63 0.07 -1.93 12.04
N LYS A 64 -0.67 -2.26 13.12
CA LYS A 64 -0.38 -3.46 13.89
C LYS A 64 -1.23 -4.59 13.34
N THR A 65 -0.62 -5.54 12.63
CA THR A 65 -1.23 -6.87 12.49
C THR A 65 -1.23 -7.55 13.87
N GLN A 66 -2.33 -8.22 14.22
CA GLN A 66 -2.39 -9.09 15.41
C GLN A 66 -1.54 -10.35 15.20
N LEU A 67 -0.24 -10.19 15.07
CA LEU A 67 0.74 -11.27 15.13
C LEU A 67 1.78 -10.87 16.17
N ASN A 68 1.64 -11.51 17.33
CA ASN A 68 2.56 -11.41 18.44
C ASN A 68 3.98 -11.74 17.98
N THR A 69 4.87 -10.75 17.90
CA THR A 69 6.29 -10.96 18.16
C THR A 69 6.92 -9.70 18.75
N SER A 70 7.35 -9.84 19.99
CA SER A 70 8.17 -8.90 20.75
C SER A 70 9.56 -8.76 20.14
N THR A 71 9.98 -7.54 19.82
CA THR A 71 11.36 -6.99 19.87
C THR A 71 11.21 -5.48 19.60
N GLY A 72 11.77 -4.52 20.33
CA GLY A 72 12.99 -4.48 21.11
C GLY A 72 14.02 -3.62 20.36
N THR A 73 13.86 -2.28 20.31
CA THR A 73 14.90 -1.22 20.27
C THR A 73 14.29 0.17 20.00
N ASP A 74 14.96 1.20 20.52
CA ASP A 74 14.51 2.57 20.75
C ASP A 74 14.25 3.41 19.48
N GLY A 75 13.01 3.33 18.98
CA GLY A 75 12.35 4.40 18.24
C GLY A 75 10.90 4.40 18.67
N ILE A 76 10.32 5.55 19.04
CA ILE A 76 8.88 5.61 19.37
C ILE A 76 8.11 5.30 18.08
N VAL A 77 7.74 4.03 17.89
CA VAL A 77 6.83 3.58 16.84
C VAL A 77 5.45 3.54 17.46
N PRO A 78 4.58 4.54 17.24
CA PRO A 78 3.19 4.48 17.68
C PRO A 78 2.45 3.44 16.83
N GLY A 79 2.58 2.15 17.15
CA GLY A 79 1.77 1.13 16.52
C GLY A 79 0.34 1.16 17.07
N SER A 80 -0.67 1.32 16.20
CA SER A 80 -2.08 1.37 16.59
C SER A 80 -2.76 0.01 16.48
N THR A 81 -3.54 -0.40 17.49
CA THR A 81 -4.43 -1.58 17.49
C THR A 81 -5.71 -1.40 16.66
N GLU A 82 -5.80 -0.31 15.91
CA GLU A 82 -7.01 0.12 15.21
C GLU A 82 -7.07 -0.42 13.80
N SER A 83 -8.25 -0.35 13.17
CA SER A 83 -8.39 -0.71 11.77
C SER A 83 -7.51 0.18 10.88
N ASN A 84 -7.07 -0.36 9.73
CA ASN A 84 -6.28 0.39 8.77
C ASN A 84 -6.95 1.72 8.35
N TYR A 85 -8.28 1.75 8.27
CA TYR A 85 -9.05 2.96 7.98
C TYR A 85 -8.93 4.02 9.08
N ALA A 86 -9.05 3.61 10.35
CA ALA A 86 -8.88 4.51 11.48
C ALA A 86 -7.45 5.04 11.56
N LEU A 87 -6.47 4.22 11.17
CA LEU A 87 -5.07 4.63 11.11
C LEU A 87 -4.84 5.72 10.06
N ILE A 88 -5.40 5.54 8.86
CA ILE A 88 -5.34 6.54 7.79
C ILE A 88 -5.99 7.86 8.22
N GLU A 89 -7.07 7.80 9.01
CA GLU A 89 -7.81 9.00 9.42
C GLU A 89 -7.06 9.90 10.42
N LYS A 90 -6.07 9.37 11.14
CA LYS A 90 -5.40 10.07 12.26
C LYS A 90 -4.49 11.23 11.88
N SER A 91 -3.88 11.18 10.71
CA SER A 91 -2.85 12.13 10.30
C SER A 91 -2.84 12.29 8.79
N ASP A 92 -2.26 13.38 8.31
CA ASP A 92 -1.98 13.54 6.89
C ASP A 92 -0.61 12.94 6.57
N PHE A 93 -0.55 12.11 5.54
CA PHE A 93 0.66 11.42 5.10
C PHE A 93 1.13 11.96 3.74
N ASN A 94 2.45 11.99 3.55
CA ASN A 94 3.07 12.36 2.28
C ASN A 94 3.38 11.14 1.42
N PHE A 95 3.51 9.97 2.04
CA PHE A 95 3.75 8.71 1.37
C PHE A 95 2.88 7.64 2.02
N ILE A 96 2.00 7.01 1.25
CA ILE A 96 1.11 5.95 1.75
C ILE A 96 1.37 4.69 0.93
N TYR A 97 1.76 3.61 1.60
CA TYR A 97 1.87 2.28 1.00
C TYR A 97 0.81 1.34 1.56
N ILE A 98 0.09 0.68 0.66
CA ILE A 98 -0.90 -0.34 1.02
C ILE A 98 -0.63 -1.61 0.21
N GLU A 99 -0.46 -2.72 0.92
CA GLU A 99 -0.30 -4.06 0.35
C GLU A 99 -1.55 -4.90 0.64
N CYS A 100 -2.33 -5.18 -0.39
CA CYS A 100 -3.58 -5.93 -0.30
C CYS A 100 -3.43 -7.32 -0.94
N THR A 101 -3.80 -8.36 -0.20
CA THR A 101 -3.92 -9.72 -0.75
C THR A 101 -5.24 -9.95 -1.51
N THR A 102 -6.18 -9.01 -1.37
CA THR A 102 -7.51 -8.99 -1.97
C THR A 102 -7.78 -7.60 -2.55
N GLU A 103 -8.96 -7.02 -2.29
CA GLU A 103 -9.46 -5.77 -2.85
C GLU A 103 -8.69 -4.53 -2.36
N GLY A 104 -8.15 -3.75 -3.31
CA GLY A 104 -7.48 -2.47 -3.03
C GLY A 104 -8.40 -1.25 -3.06
N SER A 105 -9.54 -1.31 -3.77
CA SER A 105 -10.46 -0.17 -3.97
C SER A 105 -11.08 0.37 -2.70
N SER A 106 -11.21 -0.48 -1.68
CA SER A 106 -11.76 -0.10 -0.38
C SER A 106 -10.98 1.03 0.31
N TYR A 107 -9.70 1.21 -0.02
CA TYR A 107 -8.85 2.26 0.55
C TYR A 107 -8.87 3.58 -0.22
N PHE A 108 -9.42 3.65 -1.43
CA PHE A 108 -9.25 4.84 -2.29
C PHE A 108 -9.81 6.09 -1.63
N ASP A 109 -11.05 6.02 -1.15
CA ASP A 109 -11.71 7.18 -0.55
C ASP A 109 -10.99 7.72 0.70
N CYS A 110 -10.53 6.85 1.61
CA CYS A 110 -9.82 7.32 2.80
C CYS A 110 -8.40 7.82 2.48
N VAL A 111 -7.70 7.17 1.54
CA VAL A 111 -6.35 7.57 1.13
C VAL A 111 -6.38 8.93 0.43
N PHE A 112 -7.25 9.13 -0.55
CA PHE A 112 -7.30 10.40 -1.30
C PHE A 112 -7.77 11.58 -0.45
N ARG A 113 -8.52 11.34 0.63
CA ARG A 113 -8.84 12.37 1.63
C ARG A 113 -7.66 12.75 2.53
N LYS A 114 -6.70 11.85 2.74
CA LYS A 114 -5.63 11.99 3.77
C LYS A 114 -4.24 12.19 3.20
N ILE A 115 -4.05 11.86 1.93
CA ILE A 115 -2.80 12.12 1.24
C ILE A 115 -2.60 13.63 1.12
N ALA A 116 -1.45 14.11 1.59
CA ALA A 116 -1.09 15.51 1.49
C ALA A 116 -0.92 15.91 0.00
N ARG A 117 -0.98 17.21 -0.29
CA ARG A 117 -0.65 17.73 -1.62
C ARG A 117 0.75 17.26 -2.04
N ASN A 118 0.89 16.88 -3.32
CA ASN A 118 2.09 16.25 -3.88
C ASN A 118 2.49 14.93 -3.20
N GLY A 119 1.60 14.34 -2.39
CA GLY A 119 1.84 13.05 -1.77
C GLY A 119 1.84 11.91 -2.78
N MET A 120 2.50 10.82 -2.42
CA MET A 120 2.55 9.61 -3.22
C MET A 120 1.76 8.48 -2.58
N PHE A 121 0.85 7.90 -3.36
CA PHE A 121 0.10 6.69 -2.99
C PHE A 121 0.63 5.52 -3.80
N VAL A 122 1.05 4.46 -3.11
CA VAL A 122 1.52 3.22 -3.70
C VAL A 122 0.62 2.08 -3.27
N LEU A 123 0.02 1.38 -4.23
CA LEU A 123 -0.86 0.24 -4.01
C LEU A 123 -0.27 -1.00 -4.65
N THR A 124 -0.18 -2.07 -3.87
CA THR A 124 -0.03 -3.43 -4.39
C THR A 124 -1.31 -4.20 -4.08
N THR A 125 -1.93 -4.83 -5.07
CA THR A 125 -3.13 -5.64 -4.90
C THR A 125 -2.97 -6.97 -5.65
N SER A 126 -3.48 -8.06 -5.06
CA SER A 126 -3.58 -9.37 -5.71
C SER A 126 -5.02 -9.69 -6.15
N ASP A 127 -5.81 -8.67 -6.51
CA ASP A 127 -7.22 -8.81 -6.90
C ASP A 127 -7.43 -9.22 -8.37
N ASP A 128 -6.46 -9.95 -8.93
CA ASP A 128 -6.51 -10.48 -10.29
C ASP A 128 -7.83 -11.22 -10.61
N PRO A 129 -8.38 -12.07 -9.70
CA PRO A 129 -9.63 -12.76 -9.96
C PRO A 129 -10.83 -11.81 -10.07
N ALA A 130 -10.84 -10.70 -9.33
CA ALA A 130 -11.93 -9.73 -9.44
C ALA A 130 -11.78 -8.85 -10.68
N LEU A 131 -10.54 -8.45 -11.02
CA LEU A 131 -10.26 -7.53 -12.12
C LEU A 131 -10.51 -8.19 -13.49
N TYR A 132 -9.97 -9.36 -13.73
CA TYR A 132 -10.05 -10.02 -15.04
C TYR A 132 -10.37 -11.52 -14.97
N GLY A 133 -10.76 -12.02 -13.80
CA GLY A 133 -11.25 -13.38 -13.62
C GLY A 133 -12.72 -13.56 -14.04
N ARG A 134 -13.34 -14.64 -13.55
CA ARG A 134 -14.78 -14.88 -13.70
C ARG A 134 -15.41 -15.02 -12.31
N PRO A 135 -16.61 -14.45 -12.10
CA PRO A 135 -17.44 -13.69 -13.04
C PRO A 135 -17.05 -12.17 -13.06
N PRO A 136 -17.55 -11.32 -14.00
CA PRO A 136 -17.05 -9.93 -14.19
C PRO A 136 -17.62 -8.88 -13.22
N GLU A 137 -18.65 -9.22 -12.45
CA GLU A 137 -19.33 -8.32 -11.52
C GLU A 137 -18.43 -7.75 -10.41
N PRO A 138 -17.42 -8.46 -9.88
CA PRO A 138 -16.47 -7.91 -8.92
C PRO A 138 -15.70 -6.70 -9.45
N ALA A 139 -15.21 -6.72 -10.70
CA ALA A 139 -14.56 -5.56 -11.32
C ALA A 139 -15.49 -4.34 -11.34
N LEU A 140 -16.76 -4.55 -11.69
CA LEU A 140 -17.76 -3.48 -11.74
C LEU A 140 -18.05 -2.93 -10.33
N ARG A 141 -18.21 -3.80 -9.34
CA ARG A 141 -18.54 -3.42 -7.96
C ARG A 141 -17.40 -2.70 -7.26
N CYS A 142 -16.18 -3.21 -7.40
CA CYS A 142 -15.01 -2.75 -6.66
C CYS A 142 -14.32 -1.58 -7.39
N TYR A 143 -14.23 -1.65 -8.72
CA TYR A 143 -13.48 -0.68 -9.53
C TYR A 143 -14.34 0.10 -10.53
N GLY A 144 -15.67 -0.06 -10.51
CA GLY A 144 -16.59 0.76 -11.31
C GLY A 144 -16.50 0.55 -12.83
N GLY A 145 -15.97 -0.59 -13.29
CA GLY A 145 -15.86 -0.87 -14.72
C GLY A 145 -15.73 -2.35 -15.05
N LEU A 146 -15.88 -2.67 -16.34
CA LEU A 146 -15.81 -4.03 -16.85
C LEU A 146 -14.57 -4.21 -17.72
N ILE A 147 -13.89 -5.33 -17.55
CA ILE A 147 -12.72 -5.69 -18.37
C ILE A 147 -13.11 -6.79 -19.34
N SER A 148 -12.86 -6.54 -20.62
CA SER A 148 -12.98 -7.58 -21.65
C SER A 148 -11.83 -8.57 -21.53
N ARG A 149 -12.13 -9.86 -21.57
CA ARG A 149 -11.12 -10.91 -21.49
C ARG A 149 -10.31 -10.98 -22.77
N THR A 150 -9.11 -10.46 -22.72
CA THR A 150 -8.15 -10.42 -23.83
C THR A 150 -6.79 -10.92 -23.33
N PHE A 151 -5.84 -11.14 -24.24
CA PHE A 151 -4.47 -11.50 -23.87
C PHE A 151 -3.75 -10.38 -23.08
N TYR A 152 -4.24 -9.15 -23.18
CA TYR A 152 -3.72 -7.97 -22.47
C TYR A 152 -4.65 -7.54 -21.31
N ALA A 153 -5.47 -8.46 -20.79
CA ALA A 153 -6.35 -8.19 -19.65
C ALA A 153 -5.61 -7.66 -18.39
N PRO A 154 -4.38 -8.10 -18.05
CA PRO A 154 -3.63 -7.51 -16.94
C PRO A 154 -3.35 -6.01 -17.12
N GLU A 155 -3.08 -5.57 -18.36
CA GLU A 155 -2.89 -4.15 -18.65
C GLU A 155 -4.22 -3.38 -18.51
N LEU A 156 -5.32 -3.95 -19.00
CA LEU A 156 -6.67 -3.37 -18.82
C LEU A 156 -7.03 -3.26 -17.34
N ALA A 157 -6.59 -4.21 -16.51
CA ALA A 157 -6.78 -4.19 -15.07
C ALA A 157 -6.06 -3.02 -14.43
N VAL A 158 -4.78 -2.81 -14.72
CA VAL A 158 -4.03 -1.65 -14.22
C VAL A 158 -4.69 -0.33 -14.66
N ARG A 159 -5.14 -0.24 -15.92
CA ARG A 159 -5.85 0.94 -16.43
C ARG A 159 -7.17 1.18 -15.70
N LEU A 160 -7.95 0.13 -15.39
CA LEU A 160 -9.19 0.25 -14.65
C LEU A 160 -8.94 0.71 -13.21
N VAL A 161 -7.92 0.16 -12.54
CA VAL A 161 -7.51 0.56 -11.19
C VAL A 161 -7.11 2.03 -11.17
N ALA A 162 -6.28 2.48 -12.12
CA ALA A 162 -5.90 3.89 -12.25
C ALA A 162 -7.10 4.80 -12.54
N ALA A 163 -8.02 4.35 -13.41
CA ALA A 163 -9.27 5.08 -13.67
C ALA A 163 -10.17 5.15 -12.44
N ALA A 164 -10.19 4.11 -11.60
CA ALA A 164 -10.95 4.10 -10.35
C ALA A 164 -10.36 5.03 -9.28
N MET A 165 -9.04 5.19 -9.26
CA MET A 165 -8.36 6.17 -8.41
C MET A 165 -8.58 7.63 -8.84
N ALA A 166 -8.75 7.87 -10.15
CA ALA A 166 -8.86 9.21 -10.71
C ALA A 166 -10.28 9.79 -10.70
N ARG A 167 -11.32 8.96 -10.47
CA ARG A 167 -12.73 9.38 -10.41
C ARG A 167 -13.09 9.89 -9.02
#